data_AF-K1SKH2-F1
#
_entry.id   AF-K1SKH2-F1
#
_cell.length_a   1.000
_cell.length_b   1.000
_cell.length_c   1.000
_cell.angle_alpha   90.00
_cell.angle_beta   90.00
_cell.angle_gamma   90.00
#
_symmetry.space_group_name_H-M   'P 1'
#
loop_
_entity.id
_entity.type
_entity.pdbx_description
1 polymer ?
#
loop_
_entity_poly.entity_id
_entity_poly.type
_entity_poly.pdbx_seq_one_letter_code
_entity_poly.pdbx_strand_id
1 'polypeptide(L)'
;MKPGEKTAKSYYGTRGWTTSVSSNIFGFTSPLASEDMSWNFSPFAGPWLATHLWDYYDYTRDKKFLSETAYDIIKGSANFATDYLWHRKDGVYTAAPSTSPEHGPIDEGATFAHAVIREILLDAVEASKILGKDAKDRKQWEDALKHIAPYQIGRYGQLMEWSKDIDDPKDEHRHVNHLFGLHPGRTISPITTPVLAKASKVVLEHRGDGATGWSMGWKLNQWARLHDGNHAYKLYGNLLKNGTLDNLWDTHAPF
;
A
#
# COMPACT_ATOMS: atom_id res chain seq x y z
N MET A 1 -12.33 -13.45 -4.59
CA MET A 1 -11.44 -14.51 -4.06
C MET A 1 -11.10 -15.58 -5.09
N LYS A 2 -12.02 -16.45 -5.54
CA LYS A 2 -11.70 -17.63 -6.39
C LYS A 2 -10.77 -17.36 -7.60
N PRO A 3 -10.97 -16.31 -8.42
CA PRO A 3 -10.02 -16.01 -9.51
C PRO A 3 -8.63 -15.64 -8.99
N GLY A 4 -8.57 -14.81 -7.93
CA GLY A 4 -7.32 -14.39 -7.30
C GLY A 4 -6.57 -15.52 -6.60
N GLU A 5 -7.26 -16.56 -6.11
CA GLU A 5 -6.63 -17.78 -5.57
C GLU A 5 -5.94 -18.57 -6.69
N LYS A 6 -6.57 -18.66 -7.87
CA LYS A 6 -5.94 -19.27 -9.05
C LYS A 6 -4.72 -18.48 -9.49
N THR A 7 -4.81 -17.15 -9.50
CA THR A 7 -3.68 -16.27 -9.84
C THR A 7 -2.54 -16.45 -8.83
N ALA A 8 -2.83 -16.40 -7.53
CA ALA A 8 -1.84 -16.59 -6.46
C ALA A 8 -1.07 -17.90 -6.64
N LYS A 9 -1.80 -19.00 -6.83
CA LYS A 9 -1.21 -20.33 -7.04
C LYS A 9 -0.38 -20.42 -8.32
N SER A 10 -0.89 -19.91 -9.44
CA SER A 10 -0.27 -20.09 -10.76
C SER A 10 0.97 -19.22 -10.98
N TYR A 11 0.97 -17.99 -10.48
CA TYR A 11 2.07 -17.04 -10.71
C TYR A 11 3.11 -17.04 -9.59
N TYR A 12 2.68 -17.30 -8.35
CA TYR A 12 3.53 -17.10 -7.17
C TYR A 12 3.70 -18.38 -6.34
N GLY A 13 2.91 -19.43 -6.59
CA GLY A 13 2.98 -20.67 -5.82
C GLY A 13 2.57 -20.51 -4.35
N THR A 14 1.87 -19.43 -4.01
CA THR A 14 1.51 -19.07 -2.63
C THR A 14 0.12 -19.58 -2.25
N ARG A 15 -0.16 -19.61 -0.94
CA ARG A 15 -1.54 -19.68 -0.45
C ARG A 15 -2.26 -18.35 -0.69
N GLY A 16 -3.56 -18.33 -0.38
CA GLY A 16 -4.33 -17.10 -0.33
C GLY A 16 -4.81 -16.62 -1.69
N TRP A 17 -5.03 -15.31 -1.81
CA TRP A 17 -5.47 -14.68 -3.05
C TRP A 17 -4.82 -13.31 -3.23
N THR A 18 -4.66 -12.91 -4.49
CA THR A 18 -4.31 -11.53 -4.83
C THR A 18 -4.93 -11.11 -6.17
N THR A 19 -4.75 -9.84 -6.54
CA THR A 19 -5.03 -9.27 -7.85
C THR A 19 -3.90 -8.32 -8.23
N SER A 20 -3.76 -8.03 -9.53
CA SER A 20 -2.88 -6.97 -10.05
C SER A 20 -3.62 -5.63 -10.19
N VAL A 21 -2.95 -4.64 -10.78
CA VAL A 21 -3.43 -3.25 -10.94
C VAL A 21 -4.74 -3.10 -11.72
N SER A 22 -5.03 -4.02 -12.65
CA SER A 22 -6.23 -3.97 -13.49
C SER A 22 -7.19 -5.11 -13.16
N SER A 23 -8.48 -4.81 -13.17
CA SER A 23 -9.57 -5.77 -12.98
C SER A 23 -10.74 -5.44 -13.90
N ASN A 24 -11.72 -6.34 -13.99
CA ASN A 24 -12.94 -6.14 -14.76
C ASN A 24 -14.13 -6.87 -14.10
N ILE A 25 -15.31 -6.71 -14.69
CA ILE A 25 -16.57 -7.30 -14.17
C ILE A 25 -16.57 -8.83 -14.08
N PHE A 26 -15.60 -9.51 -14.72
CA PHE A 26 -15.45 -10.96 -14.70
C PHE A 26 -14.40 -11.44 -13.68
N GLY A 27 -13.83 -10.53 -12.89
CA GLY A 27 -12.82 -10.87 -11.88
C GLY A 27 -11.46 -11.22 -12.48
N PHE A 28 -11.01 -10.45 -13.50
CA PHE A 28 -9.64 -10.52 -13.99
C PHE A 28 -8.65 -10.11 -12.89
N THR A 29 -7.68 -10.97 -12.59
CA THR A 29 -6.77 -10.78 -11.43
C THR A 29 -5.29 -10.94 -11.74
N SER A 30 -4.93 -11.43 -12.94
CA SER A 30 -3.52 -11.53 -13.36
C SER A 30 -2.97 -10.19 -13.82
N PRO A 31 -1.65 -9.98 -13.82
CA PRO A 31 -1.04 -8.88 -14.56
C PRO A 31 -1.39 -8.98 -16.06
N LEU A 32 -1.47 -7.83 -16.74
CA LEU A 32 -1.67 -7.77 -18.19
C LEU A 32 -0.41 -8.25 -18.92
N ALA A 33 -0.46 -9.41 -19.57
CA ALA A 33 0.73 -10.00 -20.21
C ALA A 33 1.32 -9.15 -21.35
N SER A 34 0.53 -8.25 -21.94
CA SER A 34 0.94 -7.35 -23.03
C SER A 34 1.60 -6.05 -22.55
N GLU A 35 1.68 -5.83 -21.24
CA GLU A 35 2.07 -4.55 -20.65
C GLU A 35 3.40 -4.61 -19.90
N ASP A 36 4.02 -3.46 -19.70
CA ASP A 36 5.29 -3.35 -18.98
C ASP A 36 5.12 -3.66 -17.49
N MET A 37 5.89 -4.63 -17.00
CA MET A 37 5.83 -5.11 -15.63
C MET A 37 6.28 -4.08 -14.59
N SER A 38 7.04 -3.04 -14.97
CA SER A 38 7.47 -1.97 -14.05
C SER A 38 6.30 -1.23 -13.39
N TRP A 39 5.15 -1.13 -14.05
CA TRP A 39 3.92 -0.57 -13.48
C TRP A 39 2.82 -1.62 -13.28
N ASN A 40 2.79 -2.65 -14.13
CA ASN A 40 1.73 -3.66 -14.13
C ASN A 40 1.94 -4.77 -13.09
N PHE A 41 3.18 -5.02 -12.66
CA PHE A 41 3.49 -6.02 -11.65
C PHE A 41 3.25 -5.46 -10.24
N SER A 42 2.01 -5.50 -9.78
CA SER A 42 1.64 -5.07 -8.43
C SER A 42 0.71 -6.09 -7.76
N PRO A 43 1.24 -7.26 -7.35
CA PRO A 43 0.45 -8.25 -6.62
C PRO A 43 0.07 -7.81 -5.20
N PHE A 44 0.36 -6.55 -4.83
CA PHE A 44 -0.02 -5.95 -3.56
C PHE A 44 -1.36 -5.20 -3.65
N ALA A 45 -1.95 -5.08 -4.84
CA ALA A 45 -3.30 -4.51 -4.99
C ALA A 45 -4.37 -5.34 -4.26
N GLY A 46 -4.25 -6.68 -4.22
CA GLY A 46 -5.11 -7.54 -3.39
C GLY A 46 -5.02 -7.23 -1.89
N PRO A 47 -3.80 -7.31 -1.30
CA PRO A 47 -3.51 -6.81 0.05
C PRO A 47 -4.05 -5.42 0.37
N TRP A 48 -3.86 -4.42 -0.49
CA TRP A 48 -4.43 -3.09 -0.29
C TRP A 48 -5.96 -3.14 -0.29
N LEU A 49 -6.60 -3.76 -1.29
CA LEU A 49 -8.06 -3.85 -1.32
C LEU A 49 -8.65 -4.51 -0.07
N ALA A 50 -7.95 -5.49 0.51
CA ALA A 50 -8.39 -6.18 1.71
C ALA A 50 -8.36 -5.29 2.97
N THR A 51 -7.52 -4.24 3.03
CA THR A 51 -7.51 -3.30 4.17
C THR A 51 -8.83 -2.55 4.29
N HIS A 52 -9.53 -2.25 3.19
CA HIS A 52 -10.84 -1.59 3.25
C HIS A 52 -11.90 -2.42 4.01
N LEU A 53 -11.79 -3.74 4.00
CA LEU A 53 -12.68 -4.61 4.77
C LEU A 53 -12.40 -4.50 6.27
N TRP A 54 -11.12 -4.36 6.63
CA TRP A 54 -10.74 -4.06 7.99
C TRP A 54 -11.23 -2.67 8.40
N ASP A 55 -11.03 -1.65 7.56
CA ASP A 55 -11.49 -0.29 7.83
C ASP A 55 -13.00 -0.26 8.12
N TYR A 56 -13.82 -0.93 7.31
CA TYR A 56 -15.26 -1.02 7.57
C TYR A 56 -15.54 -1.57 8.98
N TYR A 57 -14.86 -2.65 9.39
CA TYR A 57 -14.99 -3.16 10.75
C TYR A 57 -14.46 -2.17 11.81
N ASP A 58 -13.33 -1.52 11.58
CA ASP A 58 -12.70 -0.61 12.54
C ASP A 58 -13.61 0.61 12.84
N TYR A 59 -14.33 1.08 11.82
CA TYR A 59 -15.31 2.17 11.92
C TYR A 59 -16.65 1.74 12.53
N THR A 60 -17.16 0.55 12.18
CA THR A 60 -18.52 0.11 12.58
C THR A 60 -18.54 -0.76 13.84
N ARG A 61 -17.41 -1.41 14.14
CA ARG A 61 -17.25 -2.49 15.13
C ARG A 61 -18.22 -3.66 14.92
N ASP A 62 -18.76 -3.84 13.72
CA ASP A 62 -19.67 -4.94 13.40
C ASP A 62 -18.92 -6.29 13.37
N LYS A 63 -18.97 -7.00 14.49
CA LYS A 63 -18.35 -8.33 14.63
C LYS A 63 -19.00 -9.37 13.71
N LYS A 64 -20.28 -9.23 13.35
CA LYS A 64 -20.95 -10.16 12.43
C LYS A 64 -20.35 -10.00 11.04
N PHE A 65 -20.29 -8.77 10.52
CA PHE A 65 -19.60 -8.47 9.27
C PHE A 65 -18.16 -8.97 9.26
N LEU A 66 -17.41 -8.70 10.35
CA LEU A 66 -16.03 -9.18 10.47
C LEU A 66 -15.98 -10.70 10.32
N SER A 67 -16.82 -11.42 11.08
CA SER A 67 -16.79 -12.88 11.14
C SER A 67 -17.33 -13.60 9.91
N GLU A 68 -18.36 -13.06 9.26
CA GLU A 68 -19.11 -13.73 8.19
C GLU A 68 -18.72 -13.25 6.79
N THR A 69 -18.12 -12.06 6.66
CA THR A 69 -17.79 -11.45 5.36
C THR A 69 -16.31 -11.13 5.23
N ALA A 70 -15.74 -10.35 6.16
CA ALA A 70 -14.41 -9.79 5.97
C ALA A 70 -13.27 -10.76 6.27
N TYR A 71 -13.39 -11.55 7.35
CA TYR A 71 -12.26 -12.26 7.93
C TYR A 71 -11.59 -13.25 6.97
N ASP A 72 -12.36 -14.07 6.26
CA ASP A 72 -11.78 -15.05 5.33
C ASP A 72 -11.09 -14.37 4.13
N ILE A 73 -11.58 -13.19 3.72
CA ILE A 73 -10.96 -12.38 2.66
C ILE A 73 -9.63 -11.79 3.16
N ILE A 74 -9.64 -11.17 4.35
CA ILE A 74 -8.45 -10.59 5.02
C ILE A 74 -7.40 -11.69 5.24
N LYS A 75 -7.78 -12.81 5.84
CA LYS A 75 -6.93 -13.99 6.06
C LYS A 75 -6.30 -14.49 4.77
N GLY A 76 -7.11 -14.65 3.72
CA GLY A 76 -6.62 -15.10 2.42
C GLY A 76 -5.58 -14.14 1.84
N SER A 77 -5.77 -12.83 2.00
CA SER A 77 -4.80 -11.84 1.53
C SER A 77 -3.53 -11.79 2.39
N ALA A 78 -3.65 -11.89 3.71
CA ALA A 78 -2.51 -11.98 4.64
C ALA A 78 -1.65 -13.24 4.41
N ASN A 79 -2.29 -14.37 4.10
CA ASN A 79 -1.58 -15.59 3.74
C ASN A 79 -0.80 -15.45 2.42
N PHE A 80 -1.39 -14.81 1.41
CA PHE A 80 -0.66 -14.45 0.19
C PHE A 80 0.54 -13.55 0.52
N ALA A 81 0.32 -12.47 1.26
CA ALA A 81 1.33 -11.49 1.62
C ALA A 81 2.50 -12.13 2.40
N THR A 82 2.21 -13.05 3.33
CA THR A 82 3.22 -13.77 4.10
C THR A 82 4.03 -14.72 3.22
N ASP A 83 3.37 -15.52 2.38
CA ASP A 83 4.02 -16.51 1.52
C ASP A 83 4.83 -15.87 0.38
N TYR A 84 4.47 -14.65 -0.02
CA TYR A 84 5.18 -13.89 -1.04
C TYR A 84 6.56 -13.38 -0.57
N LEU A 85 6.73 -13.16 0.73
CA LEU A 85 7.97 -12.62 1.26
C LEU A 85 9.11 -13.62 1.08
N TRP A 86 10.19 -13.18 0.42
CA TRP A 86 11.44 -13.91 0.35
C TRP A 86 12.19 -13.77 1.68
N HIS A 87 12.46 -14.91 2.33
CA HIS A 87 13.26 -14.98 3.55
C HIS A 87 14.75 -14.98 3.18
N ARG A 88 15.40 -13.84 3.36
CA ARG A 88 16.84 -13.69 3.08
C ARG A 88 17.68 -14.35 4.17
N LYS A 89 18.94 -14.67 3.84
CA LYS A 89 19.89 -15.32 4.76
C LYS A 89 20.24 -14.47 5.99
N ASP A 90 20.08 -13.16 5.90
CA ASP A 90 20.30 -12.21 7.00
C ASP A 90 19.10 -12.09 7.95
N GLY A 91 18.04 -12.89 7.73
CA GLY A 91 16.84 -12.90 8.56
C GLY A 91 15.79 -11.85 8.17
N VAL A 92 16.05 -11.03 7.17
CA VAL A 92 15.08 -10.04 6.67
C VAL A 92 14.12 -10.70 5.67
N TYR A 93 12.84 -10.41 5.81
CA TYR A 93 11.80 -10.84 4.88
C TYR A 93 11.51 -9.70 3.90
N THR A 94 11.65 -9.95 2.60
CA THR A 94 11.47 -8.90 1.59
C THR A 94 10.54 -9.32 0.46
N ALA A 95 9.78 -8.38 -0.09
CA ALA A 95 8.99 -8.62 -1.30
C ALA A 95 9.92 -8.53 -2.52
N ALA A 96 10.18 -9.66 -3.17
CA ALA A 96 11.04 -9.74 -4.34
C ALA A 96 10.48 -10.75 -5.36
N PRO A 97 10.28 -10.37 -6.63
CA PRO A 97 10.41 -9.01 -7.16
C PRO A 97 9.35 -8.05 -6.59
N SER A 98 9.54 -6.75 -6.75
CA SER A 98 8.59 -5.72 -6.33
C SER A 98 8.76 -4.47 -7.19
N THR A 99 7.75 -3.62 -7.21
CA THR A 99 7.77 -2.35 -7.95
C THR A 99 7.24 -1.24 -7.05
N SER A 100 7.61 0.01 -7.35
CA SER A 100 6.91 1.19 -6.86
C SER A 100 6.13 1.77 -8.04
N PRO A 101 4.83 1.48 -8.17
CA PRO A 101 4.08 1.92 -9.34
C PRO A 101 4.18 3.46 -9.48
N GLU A 102 4.38 4.05 -10.64
CA GLU A 102 4.49 3.45 -11.97
C GLU A 102 5.84 3.83 -12.61
N HIS A 103 6.93 3.76 -11.82
CA HIS A 103 8.25 4.20 -12.27
C HIS A 103 9.41 3.48 -11.60
N GLY A 104 10.60 3.70 -12.15
CA GLY A 104 11.83 3.12 -11.64
C GLY A 104 11.99 1.64 -11.97
N PRO A 105 12.99 0.99 -11.34
CA PRO A 105 13.32 -0.40 -11.63
C PRO A 105 12.37 -1.39 -10.93
N ILE A 106 12.37 -2.63 -11.43
CA ILE A 106 11.97 -3.79 -10.62
C ILE A 106 13.01 -3.95 -9.50
N ASP A 107 12.53 -4.04 -8.27
CA ASP A 107 13.33 -4.01 -7.06
C ASP A 107 13.13 -5.28 -6.21
N GLU A 108 14.03 -5.51 -5.27
CA GLU A 108 13.96 -6.63 -4.31
C GLU A 108 13.36 -6.20 -2.96
N GLY A 109 12.73 -5.03 -2.91
CA GLY A 109 12.12 -4.52 -1.70
C GLY A 109 11.64 -3.07 -1.81
N ALA A 110 10.82 -2.78 -2.82
CA ALA A 110 10.18 -1.48 -2.94
C ALA A 110 9.30 -1.21 -1.71
N THR A 111 9.46 -0.04 -1.10
CA THR A 111 8.84 0.30 0.19
C THR A 111 7.32 0.20 0.16
N PHE A 112 6.70 0.50 -0.99
CA PHE A 112 5.26 0.32 -1.19
C PHE A 112 4.79 -1.11 -0.89
N ALA A 113 5.49 -2.12 -1.39
CA ALA A 113 5.14 -3.52 -1.20
C ALA A 113 5.13 -3.87 0.30
N HIS A 114 6.21 -3.53 1.02
CA HIS A 114 6.27 -3.82 2.46
C HIS A 114 5.28 -3.00 3.27
N ALA A 115 5.01 -1.75 2.89
CA ALA A 115 4.02 -0.91 3.55
C ALA A 115 2.63 -1.56 3.48
N VAL A 116 2.19 -1.99 2.30
CA VAL A 116 0.90 -2.67 2.12
C VAL A 116 0.86 -4.01 2.86
N ILE A 117 1.91 -4.83 2.74
CA ILE A 117 2.00 -6.12 3.46
C ILE A 117 1.88 -5.88 4.97
N ARG A 118 2.56 -4.88 5.51
CA ARG A 118 2.52 -4.57 6.94
C ARG A 118 1.11 -4.23 7.41
N GLU A 119 0.36 -3.42 6.67
CA GLU A 119 -1.02 -3.08 7.05
C GLU A 119 -1.93 -4.32 7.03
N ILE A 120 -1.93 -5.12 5.95
CA ILE A 120 -2.83 -6.29 5.88
C ILE A 120 -2.48 -7.36 6.94
N LEU A 121 -1.20 -7.53 7.27
CA LEU A 121 -0.79 -8.46 8.33
C LEU A 121 -1.23 -7.97 9.71
N LEU A 122 -1.13 -6.67 9.99
CA LEU A 122 -1.63 -6.08 11.24
C LEU A 122 -3.15 -6.30 11.37
N ASP A 123 -3.89 -6.02 10.30
CA ASP A 123 -5.35 -6.19 10.26
C ASP A 123 -5.76 -7.66 10.47
N ALA A 124 -5.06 -8.60 9.82
CA ALA A 124 -5.32 -10.02 9.97
C ALA A 124 -5.02 -10.53 11.39
N VAL A 125 -3.91 -10.09 12.00
CA VAL A 125 -3.56 -10.42 13.38
C VAL A 125 -4.64 -9.94 14.34
N GLU A 126 -5.13 -8.72 14.18
CA GLU A 126 -6.14 -8.14 15.07
C GLU A 126 -7.51 -8.82 14.86
N ALA A 127 -7.94 -9.00 13.61
CA ALA A 127 -9.17 -9.71 13.30
C ALA A 127 -9.17 -11.14 13.87
N SER A 128 -8.05 -11.85 13.75
CA SER A 128 -7.86 -13.19 14.30
C SER A 128 -7.94 -13.21 15.83
N LYS A 129 -7.39 -12.19 16.52
CA LYS A 129 -7.50 -12.04 17.98
C LYS A 129 -8.94 -11.80 18.41
N ILE A 130 -9.63 -10.86 17.76
CA ILE A 130 -11.02 -10.50 18.06
C ILE A 130 -11.97 -11.70 17.92
N LEU A 131 -11.77 -12.51 16.87
CA LEU A 131 -12.62 -13.67 16.60
C LEU A 131 -12.15 -14.95 17.31
N GLY A 132 -10.95 -14.95 17.90
CA GLY A 132 -10.37 -16.14 18.53
C GLY A 132 -10.06 -17.28 17.54
N LYS A 133 -9.78 -16.97 16.27
CA LYS A 133 -9.55 -17.96 15.19
C LYS A 133 -8.10 -18.01 14.72
N ASP A 134 -7.71 -19.10 14.06
CA ASP A 134 -6.43 -19.26 13.33
C ASP A 134 -5.14 -18.87 14.08
N ALA A 135 -5.01 -19.31 15.33
CA ALA A 135 -3.82 -19.03 16.13
C ALA A 135 -2.49 -19.47 15.49
N LYS A 136 -2.52 -20.47 14.60
CA LYS A 136 -1.33 -20.90 13.84
C LYS A 136 -0.95 -19.91 12.74
N ASP A 137 -1.90 -19.48 11.92
CA ASP A 137 -1.64 -18.50 10.86
C ASP A 137 -1.25 -17.15 11.47
N ARG A 138 -1.92 -16.73 12.55
CA ARG A 138 -1.58 -15.53 13.31
C ARG A 138 -0.12 -15.48 13.75
N LYS A 139 0.44 -16.61 14.21
CA LYS A 139 1.87 -16.69 14.57
C LYS A 139 2.80 -16.45 13.38
N GLN A 140 2.41 -16.89 12.18
CA GLN A 140 3.18 -16.65 10.96
C GLN A 140 3.11 -15.17 10.56
N TRP A 141 1.94 -14.54 10.66
CA TRP A 141 1.79 -13.11 10.38
C TRP A 141 2.57 -12.25 11.37
N GLU A 142 2.52 -12.59 12.67
CA GLU A 142 3.32 -11.92 13.71
C GLU A 142 4.83 -12.12 13.51
N ASP A 143 5.26 -13.28 12.98
CA ASP A 143 6.66 -13.53 12.61
C ASP A 143 7.09 -12.68 11.42
N ALA A 144 6.27 -12.62 10.37
CA ALA A 144 6.54 -11.80 9.20
C ALA A 144 6.60 -10.31 9.55
N LEU A 145 5.71 -9.80 10.40
CA LEU A 145 5.74 -8.42 10.88
C LEU A 145 7.03 -8.07 11.64
N LYS A 146 7.65 -9.03 12.32
CA LYS A 146 8.91 -8.82 13.05
C LYS A 146 10.12 -8.78 12.14
N HIS A 147 10.09 -9.50 11.02
CA HIS A 147 11.25 -9.70 10.14
C HIS A 147 11.14 -8.94 8.80
N ILE A 148 9.97 -8.41 8.45
CA ILE A 148 9.79 -7.64 7.22
C ILE A 148 10.74 -6.44 7.18
N ALA A 149 11.29 -6.18 5.99
CA ALA A 149 12.22 -5.07 5.77
C ALA A 149 11.70 -3.77 6.40
N PRO A 150 12.54 -3.09 7.22
CA PRO A 150 12.14 -1.86 7.88
C PRO A 150 12.05 -0.70 6.89
N TYR A 151 11.30 0.33 7.25
CA TYR A 151 11.39 1.63 6.60
C TYR A 151 12.81 2.19 6.74
N GLN A 152 13.34 2.78 5.66
CA GLN A 152 14.68 3.36 5.63
C GLN A 152 14.63 4.83 5.23
N ILE A 153 15.60 5.59 5.72
CA ILE A 153 15.75 7.01 5.44
C ILE A 153 16.99 7.20 4.58
N GLY A 154 16.83 7.81 3.43
CA GLY A 154 17.90 7.97 2.44
C GLY A 154 18.76 9.20 2.70
N ARG A 155 19.72 9.44 1.81
CA ARG A 155 20.73 10.52 1.94
C ARG A 155 20.15 11.93 1.97
N TYR A 156 18.95 12.15 1.46
CA TYR A 156 18.28 13.46 1.48
C TYR A 156 17.35 13.62 2.70
N GLY A 157 17.32 12.64 3.60
CA GLY A 157 16.40 12.62 4.74
C GLY A 157 14.97 12.21 4.37
N GLN A 158 14.75 11.74 3.13
CA GLN A 158 13.48 11.22 2.62
C GLN A 158 13.24 9.78 3.05
N LEU A 159 11.97 9.38 3.17
CA LEU A 159 11.62 7.96 3.26
C LEU A 159 11.98 7.31 1.92
N MET A 160 12.83 6.28 1.92
CA MET A 160 13.28 5.65 0.68
C MET A 160 12.13 4.96 -0.04
N GLU A 161 12.05 5.14 -1.36
CA GLU A 161 11.06 4.46 -2.21
C GLU A 161 11.47 3.03 -2.58
N TRP A 162 12.78 2.78 -2.73
CA TRP A 162 13.36 1.49 -3.11
C TRP A 162 14.28 0.92 -2.01
N SER A 163 14.68 -0.34 -2.18
CA SER A 163 15.64 -1.05 -1.32
C SER A 163 17.05 -0.44 -1.34
N LYS A 164 17.34 0.39 -2.36
CA LYS A 164 18.59 1.14 -2.53
C LYS A 164 18.28 2.64 -2.52
N ASP A 165 19.20 3.42 -1.98
CA ASP A 165 19.09 4.89 -1.92
C ASP A 165 19.35 5.50 -3.31
N ILE A 166 18.32 5.46 -4.15
CA ILE A 166 18.34 5.93 -5.54
C ILE A 166 17.31 7.04 -5.81
N ASP A 167 16.60 7.51 -4.80
CA ASP A 167 15.63 8.60 -4.91
C ASP A 167 16.28 9.88 -5.44
N ASP A 168 15.52 10.62 -6.27
CA ASP A 168 15.90 11.91 -6.81
C ASP A 168 15.00 13.01 -6.20
N PRO A 169 15.55 14.00 -5.46
CA PRO A 169 14.77 15.09 -4.89
C PRO A 169 14.11 16.00 -5.93
N LYS A 170 14.45 15.87 -7.21
CA LYS A 170 13.83 16.61 -8.32
C LYS A 170 12.71 15.83 -9.03
N ASP A 171 12.45 14.60 -8.60
CA ASP A 171 11.42 13.77 -9.22
C ASP A 171 10.02 14.13 -8.70
N GLU A 172 9.22 14.77 -9.56
CA GLU A 172 7.84 15.17 -9.30
C GLU A 172 6.81 14.12 -9.76
N HIS A 173 7.18 12.83 -9.84
CA HIS A 173 6.25 11.77 -10.20
C HIS A 173 4.93 11.83 -9.40
N ARG A 174 3.84 11.51 -10.09
CA ARG A 174 2.47 11.60 -9.56
C ARG A 174 2.19 10.63 -8.41
N HIS A 175 2.88 9.49 -8.35
CA HIS A 175 2.73 8.53 -7.26
C HIS A 175 3.66 8.85 -6.09
N VAL A 176 3.15 8.59 -4.89
CA VAL A 176 3.87 8.65 -3.61
C VAL A 176 3.65 7.34 -2.86
N ASN A 177 3.73 6.21 -3.58
CA ASN A 177 3.30 4.90 -3.09
C ASN A 177 4.05 4.42 -1.85
N HIS A 178 5.33 4.75 -1.71
CA HIS A 178 6.11 4.44 -0.51
C HIS A 178 5.62 5.17 0.75
N LEU A 179 4.72 6.16 0.61
CA LEU A 179 4.01 6.80 1.72
C LEU A 179 2.70 6.09 2.10
N PHE A 180 2.43 4.89 1.58
CA PHE A 180 1.24 4.11 1.92
C PHE A 180 1.05 3.93 3.44
N GLY A 181 2.14 3.69 4.18
CA GLY A 181 2.11 3.56 5.64
C GLY A 181 1.68 4.84 6.38
N LEU A 182 1.82 6.01 5.75
CA LEU A 182 1.32 7.30 6.27
C LEU A 182 -0.15 7.50 5.93
N HIS A 183 -0.55 7.19 4.69
CA HIS A 183 -1.93 7.15 4.25
C HIS A 183 -2.10 6.31 2.97
N PRO A 184 -3.09 5.40 2.88
CA PRO A 184 -4.19 5.20 3.84
C PRO A 184 -3.81 4.40 5.10
N GLY A 185 -2.62 3.76 5.10
CA GLY A 185 -2.11 3.00 6.24
C GLY A 185 -1.93 3.81 7.51
N ARG A 186 -1.50 3.12 8.57
CA ARG A 186 -1.38 3.67 9.94
C ARG A 186 -0.04 3.36 10.62
N THR A 187 0.90 2.77 9.89
CA THR A 187 2.23 2.41 10.41
C THR A 187 3.21 3.58 10.49
N ILE A 188 2.91 4.72 9.88
CA ILE A 188 3.66 5.98 10.01
C ILE A 188 2.74 7.07 10.57
N SER A 189 3.13 7.68 11.70
CA SER A 189 2.42 8.77 12.35
C SER A 189 3.37 9.77 13.00
N PRO A 190 3.06 11.09 12.99
CA PRO A 190 3.81 12.08 13.75
C PRO A 190 3.89 11.80 15.25
N ILE A 191 2.94 11.04 15.80
CA ILE A 191 2.85 10.77 17.24
C ILE A 191 3.72 9.57 17.63
N THR A 192 3.64 8.47 16.87
CA THR A 192 4.30 7.19 17.24
C THR A 192 5.60 6.95 16.50
N THR A 193 5.79 7.56 15.32
CA THR A 193 6.99 7.41 14.49
C THR A 193 7.46 8.78 13.95
N PRO A 194 7.77 9.77 14.81
CA PRO A 194 8.04 11.15 14.38
C PRO A 194 9.20 11.27 13.39
N VAL A 195 10.22 10.41 13.49
CA VAL A 195 11.37 10.39 12.58
C VAL A 195 10.94 9.98 11.16
N LEU A 196 10.12 8.93 11.03
CA LEU A 196 9.58 8.51 9.74
C LEU A 196 8.58 9.52 9.17
N ALA A 197 7.75 10.13 10.02
CA ALA A 197 6.82 11.18 9.60
C ALA A 197 7.57 12.40 9.03
N LYS A 198 8.70 12.78 9.64
CA LYS A 198 9.58 13.83 9.10
C LYS A 198 10.17 13.40 7.75
N ALA A 199 10.57 12.15 7.59
CA ALA A 199 11.09 11.64 6.32
C ALA A 199 10.01 11.60 5.22
N SER A 200 8.77 11.26 5.57
CA SER A 200 7.62 11.33 4.67
C SER A 200 7.28 12.76 4.24
N LYS A 201 7.47 13.74 5.14
CA LYS A 201 7.32 15.16 4.79
C LYS A 201 8.31 15.58 3.71
N VAL A 202 9.58 15.17 3.84
CA VAL A 202 10.62 15.44 2.83
C VAL A 202 10.25 14.87 1.46
N VAL A 203 9.67 13.66 1.42
CA VAL A 203 9.15 13.08 0.18
C VAL A 203 8.08 13.98 -0.46
N LEU A 204 7.10 14.44 0.32
CA LEU A 204 6.03 15.30 -0.19
C LEU A 204 6.56 16.65 -0.71
N GLU A 205 7.56 17.21 -0.01
CA GLU A 205 8.23 18.44 -0.45
C GLU A 205 8.97 18.24 -1.78
N HIS A 206 9.66 17.11 -1.98
CA HIS A 206 10.32 16.78 -3.25
C HIS A 206 9.31 16.51 -4.39
N ARG A 207 8.21 15.81 -4.08
CA ARG A 207 7.19 15.38 -5.06
C ARG A 207 6.27 16.53 -5.52
N GLY A 208 6.28 17.64 -4.79
CA GLY A 208 5.52 18.85 -5.10
C GLY A 208 4.00 18.71 -4.98
N ASP A 209 3.31 19.84 -5.18
CA ASP A 209 1.88 19.99 -4.89
C ASP A 209 0.97 19.89 -6.13
N GLY A 210 1.47 19.35 -7.24
CA GLY A 210 0.75 19.18 -8.51
C GLY A 210 0.58 17.72 -8.93
N ALA A 211 0.42 17.53 -10.23
CA ALA A 211 0.09 16.30 -10.99
C ALA A 211 -1.41 16.13 -11.27
N THR A 212 -1.93 14.91 -11.22
CA THR A 212 -3.29 14.53 -11.59
C THR A 212 -4.27 14.79 -10.44
N GLY A 213 -5.57 14.82 -10.73
CA GLY A 213 -6.62 14.98 -9.71
C GLY A 213 -6.49 14.02 -8.53
N TRP A 214 -6.43 12.71 -8.80
CA TRP A 214 -6.21 11.68 -7.79
C TRP A 214 -4.88 11.86 -7.01
N SER A 215 -3.81 12.35 -7.65
CA SER A 215 -2.51 12.53 -7.00
C SER A 215 -2.58 13.65 -5.97
N MET A 216 -3.17 14.79 -6.35
CA MET A 216 -3.41 15.90 -5.44
C MET A 216 -4.34 15.49 -4.29
N GLY A 217 -5.38 14.71 -4.58
CA GLY A 217 -6.27 14.15 -3.55
C GLY A 217 -5.54 13.24 -2.55
N TRP A 218 -4.63 12.38 -3.02
CA TRP A 218 -3.85 11.51 -2.12
C TRP A 218 -2.84 12.31 -1.28
N LYS A 219 -2.08 13.22 -1.90
CA LYS A 219 -1.12 14.10 -1.21
C LYS A 219 -1.82 14.98 -0.16
N LEU A 220 -3.05 15.44 -0.42
CA LEU A 220 -3.87 16.19 0.54
C LEU A 220 -4.07 15.39 1.82
N ASN A 221 -4.49 14.12 1.69
CA ASN A 221 -4.69 13.25 2.84
C ASN A 221 -3.39 12.97 3.60
N GLN A 222 -2.26 12.85 2.90
CA GLN A 222 -0.95 12.64 3.52
C GLN A 222 -0.48 13.88 4.29
N TRP A 223 -0.63 15.09 3.73
CA TRP A 223 -0.37 16.34 4.46
C TRP A 223 -1.27 16.50 5.69
N ALA A 224 -2.54 16.11 5.58
CA ALA A 224 -3.45 16.09 6.72
C ALA A 224 -2.97 15.13 7.83
N ARG A 225 -2.50 13.93 7.47
CA ARG A 225 -1.89 12.96 8.42
C ARG A 225 -0.60 13.48 9.07
N LEU A 226 0.11 14.40 8.42
CA LEU A 226 1.28 15.10 8.98
C LEU A 226 0.91 16.31 9.85
N HIS A 227 -0.38 16.57 10.05
CA HIS A 227 -0.91 17.73 10.79
C HIS A 227 -0.53 19.10 10.17
N ASP A 228 -0.25 19.14 8.87
CA ASP A 228 0.01 20.38 8.13
C ASP A 228 -1.25 20.82 7.38
N GLY A 229 -2.19 21.42 8.13
CA GLY A 229 -3.49 21.86 7.58
C GLY A 229 -3.35 22.93 6.49
N ASN A 230 -2.30 23.75 6.53
CA ASN A 230 -2.05 24.78 5.52
C ASN A 230 -1.64 24.16 4.18
N HIS A 231 -0.74 23.17 4.17
CA HIS A 231 -0.39 22.45 2.94
C HIS A 231 -1.57 21.62 2.41
N ALA A 232 -2.33 20.94 3.29
CA ALA A 232 -3.52 20.22 2.88
C ALA A 232 -4.55 21.15 2.20
N TYR A 233 -4.77 22.35 2.74
CA TYR A 233 -5.65 23.35 2.15
C TYR A 233 -5.12 23.89 0.81
N LYS A 234 -3.81 24.05 0.66
CA LYS A 234 -3.19 24.43 -0.62
C LYS A 234 -3.49 23.40 -1.71
N LEU A 235 -3.34 22.10 -1.42
CA LEU A 235 -3.68 21.03 -2.36
C LEU A 235 -5.17 20.97 -2.69
N TYR A 236 -6.04 21.21 -1.71
CA TYR A 236 -7.48 21.34 -1.96
C TYR A 236 -7.76 22.47 -2.97
N GLY A 237 -7.12 23.64 -2.79
CA GLY A 237 -7.20 24.74 -3.74
C GLY A 237 -6.66 24.40 -5.13
N ASN A 238 -5.57 23.64 -5.22
CA ASN A 238 -5.01 23.18 -6.50
C ASN A 238 -5.95 22.20 -7.21
N LEU A 239 -6.55 21.26 -6.49
CA LEU A 239 -7.51 20.30 -7.03
C LEU A 239 -8.70 21.02 -7.67
N LEU A 240 -9.30 21.98 -6.96
CA LEU A 240 -10.45 22.74 -7.48
C LEU A 240 -10.10 23.62 -8.70
N LYS A 241 -8.86 24.11 -8.80
CA LYS A 241 -8.42 24.98 -9.90
C LYS A 241 -7.97 24.20 -11.14
N ASN A 242 -7.30 23.07 -10.93
CA ASN A 242 -6.53 22.39 -11.98
C ASN A 242 -7.00 20.96 -12.25
N GLY A 243 -7.79 20.36 -11.36
CA GLY A 243 -8.23 18.97 -11.43
C GLY A 243 -9.73 18.80 -11.30
N THR A 244 -10.54 19.85 -11.54
CA THR A 244 -12.00 19.79 -11.44
C THR A 244 -12.65 20.42 -12.68
N LEU A 245 -13.56 19.70 -13.32
CA LEU A 245 -14.35 20.17 -14.46
C LEU A 245 -15.54 21.04 -14.00
N ASP A 246 -16.20 21.74 -14.93
CA ASP A 246 -17.36 22.61 -14.64
C ASP A 246 -18.52 21.86 -13.95
N ASN A 247 -18.66 20.55 -14.19
CA ASN A 247 -19.64 19.67 -13.54
C ASN A 247 -19.16 19.08 -12.21
N LEU A 248 -18.05 19.60 -11.66
CA LEU A 248 -17.39 19.18 -10.42
C LEU A 248 -16.79 17.78 -10.43
N TRP A 249 -16.64 17.15 -11.61
CA TRP A 249 -15.90 15.90 -11.72
C TRP A 249 -14.41 16.14 -11.59
N ASP A 250 -13.74 15.22 -10.87
CA ASP A 250 -12.28 15.11 -10.91
C ASP A 250 -11.81 14.88 -12.35
N THR A 251 -10.60 15.31 -12.68
CA THR A 251 -10.00 15.01 -13.98
C THR A 251 -8.54 14.66 -13.85
N HIS A 252 -8.13 13.59 -14.54
CA HIS A 252 -6.75 13.18 -14.63
C HIS A 252 -5.89 14.19 -15.42
N ALA A 253 -6.21 14.66 -16.63
CA ALA A 253 -7.32 14.36 -17.56
C ALA A 253 -7.10 13.09 -18.40
N PRO A 254 -8.18 12.45 -18.92
CA PRO A 254 -9.61 12.82 -18.82
C PRO A 254 -10.26 12.47 -17.46
N PHE A 255 -11.59 12.64 -17.33
CA PHE A 255 -12.39 12.09 -16.22
C PHE A 255 -12.22 10.57 -16.09
#